data_AF-I0W8C6-F1
#
_entry.id   AF-I0W8C6-F1
#
_cell.length_a   1.000
_cell.length_b   1.000
_cell.length_c   1.000
_cell.angle_alpha   90.00
_cell.angle_beta   90.00
_cell.angle_gamma   90.00
#
_symmetry.space_group_name_H-M   'P 1'
#
loop_
_entity.id
_entity.type
_entity.pdbx_description
1 polymer ?
#
loop_
_entity_poly.entity_id
_entity_poly.type
_entity_poly.pdbx_seq_one_letter_code
_entity_poly.pdbx_strand_id
1 'polypeptide(L)' 'MLRFTDTDITLWTAAKGNGKKCARIYGMKYVLSLFDYGNKVFDPSGTVDPLVVGRARGVIGE' A
#
# COMPACT_ATOMS: atom_id res chain seq x y z
N MET A 1 0.83 -8.06 17.34
CA MET A 1 0.18 -8.72 16.17
C MET A 1 1.08 -8.64 14.95
N LEU A 2 1.21 -7.48 14.29
CA LEU A 2 1.98 -7.32 13.04
C LEU A 2 3.41 -7.88 13.10
N ARG A 3 4.14 -7.62 14.18
CA ARG A 3 5.52 -8.10 14.37
C ARG A 3 5.70 -9.62 14.30
N PHE A 4 4.66 -10.39 14.64
CA PHE A 4 4.72 -11.85 14.66
C PHE A 4 4.14 -12.49 13.38
N THR A 5 3.45 -11.71 12.55
CA THR A 5 2.71 -12.22 11.37
C THR A 5 3.16 -11.61 10.05
N ASP A 6 3.97 -10.54 10.09
CA ASP A 6 4.63 -9.97 8.90
C ASP A 6 5.88 -10.78 8.56
N THR A 7 5.74 -11.68 7.59
CA THR A 7 6.81 -12.54 7.08
C THR A 7 7.06 -12.25 5.60
N ASP A 8 8.10 -12.83 5.01
CA ASP A 8 8.44 -12.57 3.59
C ASP A 8 7.49 -13.26 2.59
N ILE A 9 6.69 -14.22 3.06
CA ILE A 9 5.65 -14.88 2.25
C ILE A 9 4.26 -14.29 2.47
N THR A 10 4.03 -13.67 3.63
CA THR A 10 2.75 -13.02 3.98
C THR A 10 3.04 -11.63 4.53
N LEU A 11 3.15 -10.67 3.62
CA LEU A 11 3.49 -9.29 3.96
C LEU A 11 2.26 -8.50 4.40
N TRP A 12 2.40 -7.75 5.49
CA TRP A 12 1.40 -6.76 5.90
C TRP A 12 1.68 -5.41 5.26
N THR A 13 0.66 -4.84 4.60
CA THR A 13 0.71 -3.48 4.07
C THR A 13 -0.11 -2.56 4.97
N ALA A 14 0.46 -1.43 5.37
CA ALA A 14 -0.21 -0.40 6.16
C ALA A 14 -0.46 0.84 5.30
N ALA A 15 -1.62 1.46 5.49
CA ALA A 15 -1.97 2.74 4.89
C ALA A 15 -2.11 3.82 5.97
N LYS A 16 -1.16 4.75 6.00
CA LYS A 16 -1.13 5.92 6.88
C LYS A 16 -1.81 7.09 6.18
N GLY A 17 -2.92 7.58 6.72
CA GLY A 17 -3.63 8.70 6.12
C GLY A 17 -4.45 9.49 7.14
N ASN A 18 -4.50 10.81 6.99
CA ASN A 18 -5.23 11.72 7.86
C ASN A 18 -6.75 11.77 7.53
N GLY A 19 -7.35 10.61 7.24
CA GLY A 19 -8.76 10.52 6.87
C GLY A 19 -9.13 9.27 6.09
N LYS A 20 -10.35 8.77 6.32
CA LYS A 20 -10.86 7.52 5.73
C LYS A 20 -10.93 7.54 4.19
N LYS A 21 -11.25 8.69 3.59
CA LYS A 21 -11.36 8.83 2.13
C LYS A 21 -9.99 8.65 1.46
N CYS A 22 -8.97 9.35 1.96
CA CYS A 22 -7.61 9.24 1.45
C CYS A 22 -7.06 7.82 1.59
N ALA A 23 -7.23 7.19 2.77
CA ALA A 23 -6.75 5.83 3.01
C ALA A 23 -7.34 4.81 2.02
N ARG A 24 -8.63 4.95 1.66
CA ARG A 24 -9.28 4.06 0.68
C ARG A 24 -8.71 4.24 -0.73
N ILE A 25 -8.57 5.48 -1.19
CA ILE A 25 -8.06 5.78 -2.53
C ILE A 25 -6.61 5.28 -2.64
N TYR A 26 -5.75 5.62 -1.68
CA TYR A 26 -4.35 5.19 -1.72
C TYR A 26 -4.20 3.68 -1.55
N GLY A 27 -5.01 3.04 -0.70
CA GLY A 27 -5.03 1.58 -0.57
C GLY A 27 -5.40 0.88 -1.87
N MET A 28 -6.44 1.36 -2.56
CA MET A 28 -6.84 0.79 -3.86
C MET A 28 -5.78 1.03 -4.95
N LYS A 29 -5.20 2.23 -5.02
CA LYS A 29 -4.10 2.52 -5.95
C LYS A 29 -2.91 1.59 -5.73
N TYR A 30 -2.59 1.27 -4.47
CA TYR A 30 -1.49 0.37 -4.13
C TYR A 30 -1.78 -1.06 -4.61
N VAL A 31 -2.98 -1.60 -4.35
CA VAL A 31 -3.33 -2.95 -4.82
C VAL A 31 -3.28 -3.03 -6.35
N LEU A 32 -3.82 -2.03 -7.06
CA LEU A 32 -3.83 -2.01 -8.53
C LEU A 32 -2.43 -1.80 -9.14
N SER A 33 -1.48 -1.22 -8.41
CA SER A 33 -0.12 -1.07 -8.92
C SER A 33 0.64 -2.40 -8.94
N LEU A 34 0.32 -3.33 -8.03
CA LEU A 34 0.99 -4.65 -7.89
C LEU A 34 0.75 -5.60 -9.07
N PHE A 35 -0.35 -5.45 -9.78
CA PHE A 35 -0.75 -6.37 -10.86
C PHE A 35 -0.71 -5.66 -12.22
N ASP A 36 -0.25 -6.37 -13.23
CA ASP A 36 -0.47 -5.97 -14.62
C ASP A 36 -1.78 -6.58 -15.12
N TYR A 37 -2.68 -5.74 -15.62
CA TYR A 37 -4.03 -6.14 -16.02
C TYR A 37 -4.40 -5.51 -17.37
N GLY A 38 -5.28 -6.18 -18.12
CA GLY A 38 -5.71 -5.70 -19.44
C GLY A 38 -6.31 -4.29 -19.36
N ASN A 39 -5.92 -3.42 -20.30
CA ASN A 39 -6.30 -2.01 -20.34
C ASN A 39 -5.82 -1.17 -19.14
N LYS A 40 -4.76 -1.58 -18.44
CA LYS A 40 -4.10 -0.73 -17.45
C LYS A 40 -3.52 0.51 -18.13
N VAL A 41 -4.08 1.67 -17.82
CA VAL A 41 -3.52 2.96 -18.25
C VAL A 41 -2.32 3.28 -17.34
N PHE A 42 -1.13 3.31 -17.91
CA PHE A 42 0.09 3.62 -17.17
C PHE A 42 0.15 5.13 -16.91
N ASP A 43 -0.41 5.57 -15.79
CA ASP A 43 -0.32 6.95 -15.32
C ASP A 43 0.80 7.07 -14.26
N PRO A 44 1.90 7.79 -14.54
CA PRO A 44 2.98 7.99 -13.59
C PRO A 44 2.52 8.66 -12.29
N SER A 45 1.46 9.47 -12.33
CA SER A 45 0.85 10.12 -11.17
C SER A 45 0.05 9.16 -10.27
N GLY A 46 -0.11 7.90 -10.70
CA GLY A 46 -0.70 6.79 -9.94
C GLY A 46 0.25 6.16 -8.91
N THR A 47 1.54 6.51 -8.91
CA THR A 47 2.52 5.97 -7.97
C THR A 47 2.15 6.36 -6.54
N VAL A 48 1.90 5.37 -5.69
CA VAL A 48 1.51 5.60 -4.30
C VAL A 48 2.75 5.93 -3.48
N ASP A 49 2.70 7.03 -2.72
CA ASP A 49 3.79 7.43 -1.84
C ASP A 49 4.05 6.32 -0.80
N PRO A 50 5.29 5.78 -0.72
CA PRO A 50 5.65 4.74 0.24
C PRO A 50 5.46 5.14 1.72
N LEU A 51 5.46 6.44 2.02
CA LEU A 51 5.19 6.96 3.37
C LEU A 51 3.70 6.92 3.72
N VAL A 52 2.84 6.86 2.71
CA VAL A 52 1.38 6.79 2.84
C VAL A 52 0.90 5.35 2.78
N VAL A 53 1.43 4.52 1.87
CA VAL A 53 1.09 3.08 1.78
C VAL A 53 2.33 2.26 1.51
N GLY A 54 2.60 1.26 2.36
CA GLY A 54 3.78 0.41 2.23
C GLY A 54 3.82 -0.71 3.26
N ARG A 55 4.92 -1.46 3.30
CA ARG A 55 5.09 -2.56 4.28
C ARG A 55 4.96 -2.01 5.70
N ALA A 56 4.21 -2.70 6.53
CA ALA A 56 3.82 -2.23 7.86
C ALA A 56 5.00 -1.82 8.72
N ARG A 57 6.11 -2.59 8.68
CA ARG A 57 7.33 -2.29 9.44
C ARG A 57 7.99 -0.96 9.03
N GLY A 58 7.92 -0.58 7.76
CA GLY A 58 8.48 0.68 7.26
C GLY A 58 7.58 1.90 7.51
N VAL A 59 6.26 1.70 7.57
CA VAL A 59 5.27 2.79 7.68
C VAL A 59 4.92 3.12 9.13
N ILE A 60 4.84 2.09 10.00
CA ILE A 60 4.37 2.23 11.39
C ILE A 60 5.55 2.23 12.38
N GLY A 61 6.68 1.60 12.04
CA GLY A 61 7.79 1.30 12.96
C GLY A 61 7.74 -0.15 13.45
N GLU A 62 8.81 -0.62 14.11
CA GLU A 62 8.86 -1.96 14.75
C GLU A 62 7.93 -2.09 15.97
#